data_AF-X1NVN9-F1
#
_entry.id   AF-X1NVN9-F1
#
_cell.length_a   1.000
_cell.length_b   1.000
_cell.length_c   1.000
_cell.angle_alpha   90.00
_cell.angle_beta   90.00
_cell.angle_gamma   90.00
#
_symmetry.space_group_name_H-M   'P 1'
#
loop_
_entity.id
_entity.type
_entity.pdbx_description
1 polymer ?
#
loop_
_entity_poly.entity_id
_entity_poly.type
_entity_poly.pdbx_seq_one_letter_code
_entity_poly.pdbx_strand_id
1 'polypeptide(L)' 'MLNNAVYGTTGGQMAPTTLVGQVTSTSPKGREVAATGFPVHAAEM' A
#
# COMPACT_ATOMS: atom_id res chain seq x y z
N MET A 1 -14.56 1.88 7.28
CA MET A 1 -13.24 2.43 6.91
C MET A 1 -13.07 2.24 5.41
N LEU A 2 -12.68 3.27 4.65
CA LEU A 2 -12.41 3.11 3.22
C LEU A 2 -10.94 2.72 3.04
N ASN A 3 -10.66 1.45 2.72
CA ASN A 3 -9.31 0.97 2.48
C ASN A 3 -8.87 1.34 1.05
N ASN A 4 -8.26 2.52 0.89
CA ASN A 4 -7.76 3.00 -0.39
C ASN A 4 -6.35 2.47 -0.74
N ALA A 5 -5.83 1.47 0.00
CA ALA A 5 -4.52 0.88 -0.24
C ALA A 5 -3.33 1.86 -0.23
N VAL A 6 -3.52 3.11 0.22
CA VAL A 6 -2.49 4.16 0.37
C VAL A 6 -2.88 5.08 1.53
N TYR A 7 -1.90 5.76 2.11
CA TYR A 7 -2.16 6.88 3.03
C TYR A 7 -2.54 8.13 2.22
N GLY A 8 -3.84 8.29 1.96
CA GLY A 8 -4.37 9.38 1.13
C GLY A 8 -4.09 10.78 1.70
N THR A 9 -4.13 10.92 3.02
CA THR A 9 -3.95 12.21 3.71
C THR A 9 -2.50 12.72 3.68
N THR A 10 -1.52 11.84 3.42
CA THR A 10 -0.08 12.20 3.34
C THR A 10 0.45 12.23 1.90
N GLY A 11 -0.44 12.30 0.91
CA GLY A 11 -0.07 12.39 -0.50
C GLY A 11 0.18 11.04 -1.16
N GLY A 12 -0.49 9.96 -0.72
CA GLY A 12 -0.48 8.68 -1.42
C GLY A 12 0.73 7.80 -1.13
N GLN A 13 1.25 7.85 0.10
CA GLN A 13 2.34 6.98 0.56
C GLN A 13 1.86 5.53 0.70
N MET A 14 2.79 4.56 0.64
CA MET A 14 2.48 3.14 0.84
C MET A 14 1.81 2.88 2.19
N ALA A 15 0.67 2.20 2.15
CA ALA A 15 -0.04 1.65 3.30
C ALA A 15 0.26 0.14 3.45
N PRO A 16 0.05 -0.47 4.63
CA PRO A 16 0.22 -1.91 4.82
C PRO A 16 -0.71 -2.73 3.91
N THR A 17 -1.83 -2.16 3.48
CA THR A 17 -2.80 -2.73 2.51
C THR A 17 -2.46 -2.47 1.04
N THR A 18 -1.39 -1.71 0.72
CA THR A 18 -0.95 -1.46 -0.66
C THR A 18 -0.69 -2.77 -1.38
N LEU A 19 -1.28 -2.95 -2.56
CA LEU A 19 -1.14 -4.17 -3.36
C LEU A 19 0.28 -4.32 -3.92
N VAL A 20 0.69 -5.56 -4.17
CA VAL A 20 1.99 -5.86 -4.80
C VAL A 20 2.05 -5.21 -6.18
N GLY A 21 3.15 -4.51 -6.49
CA GLY A 21 3.32 -3.77 -7.74
C GLY A 21 2.57 -2.43 -7.81
N GLN A 22 1.74 -2.08 -6.82
CA GLN A 22 1.04 -0.79 -6.81
C GLN A 22 2.02 0.35 -6.55
N VAL A 23 2.06 1.32 -7.46
CA VAL A 23 2.90 2.51 -7.37
C VAL A 23 2.32 3.47 -6.32
N THR A 24 3.18 3.95 -5.44
CA THR A 24 2.84 4.92 -4.39
C THR A 24 3.93 5.99 -4.32
N SER A 25 3.69 7.09 -3.63
CA SER A 25 4.66 8.19 -3.52
C SER A 25 5.98 7.77 -2.86
N THR A 26 5.95 6.75 -1.99
CA THR A 26 7.15 6.17 -1.36
C THR A 26 7.62 4.89 -2.05
N SER A 27 6.95 4.45 -3.13
CA SER A 27 7.37 3.32 -3.95
C SER A 27 7.06 3.60 -5.42
N PRO A 28 7.88 4.44 -6.06
CA PRO A 28 7.70 4.83 -7.46
C PRO A 28 7.84 3.66 -8.43
N LYS A 29 8.48 2.55 -8.00
CA LYS A 29 8.60 1.30 -8.77
C LYS A 29 7.53 0.25 -8.43
N GLY A 30 6.56 0.60 -7.58
CA GLY A 30 5.57 -0.34 -7.05
C GLY A 30 6.02 -1.02 -5.75
N ARG A 31 5.07 -1.60 -5.00
CA ARG A 31 5.38 -2.38 -3.80
C ARG A 31 6.12 -3.66 -4.15
N GLU A 32 7.29 -3.85 -3.55
CA GLU A 32 8.12 -5.06 -3.68
C GLU A 32 7.95 -5.96 -2.45
N VAL A 33 7.47 -7.20 -2.65
CA VAL A 33 7.25 -8.17 -1.56
C VAL A 33 8.53 -8.52 -0.82
N ALA A 34 9.66 -8.61 -1.53
CA ALA A 34 10.95 -8.94 -0.93
C ALA A 34 11.42 -7.89 0.09
N ALA A 35 11.06 -6.62 -0.13
CA ALA A 35 11.46 -5.52 0.75
C ALA A 35 10.41 -5.17 1.82
N THR A 36 9.12 -5.34 1.50
CA THR A 36 8.00 -4.82 2.32
C THR A 36 6.98 -5.88 2.72
N GLY A 37 7.19 -7.15 2.36
CA GLY A 37 6.26 -8.23 2.61
C GLY A 37 4.96 -8.12 1.80
N PHE A 38 4.05 -9.06 2.06
CA PHE A 38 2.74 -9.09 1.41
C PHE A 38 1.77 -8.06 2.00
N PRO A 39 0.79 -7.58 1.20
CA PRO A 39 -0.25 -6.68 1.68
C PRO A 39 -1.01 -7.30 2.86
N VAL A 40 -1.24 -6.50 3.90
CA VAL A 40 -2.04 -6.91 5.05
C VAL A 40 -3.51 -6.71 4.71
N HIS A 41 -4.32 -7.75 4.89
CA HIS A 41 -5.76 -7.69 4.68
C HIS A 41 -6.44 -7.07 5.92
N ALA A 42 -6.33 -5.74 6.06
CA ALA A 42 -6.89 -5.03 7.21
C ALA A 42 -8.39 -4.70 7.08
N ALA A 43 -9.03 -5.03 5.96
CA ALA A 43 -10.44 -4.72 5.70
C ALA A 43 -11.14 -5.82 4.89
N GLU A 44 -11.17 -7.04 5.44
CA GLU A 44 -12.08 -8.12 5.03
C GLU A 44 -13.32 -8.19 5.97
N MET A 45 -13.87 -7.03 6.37
CA MET A 45 -15.15 -6.92 7.09
C MET A 45 -16.05 -5.87 6.44
#